data_AF-A0A5D3C547-F1
#
_entry.id   AF-A0A5D3C547-F1
#
_cell.length_a   1.000
_cell.length_b   1.000
_cell.length_c   1.000
_cell.angle_alpha   90.00
_cell.angle_beta   90.00
_cell.angle_gamma   90.00
#
_symmetry.space_group_name_H-M   'P 1'
#
loop_
_entity.id
_entity.type
_entity.pdbx_description
1 polymer ?
#
loop_
_entity_poly.entity_id
_entity_poly.type
_entity_poly.pdbx_seq_one_letter_code
_entity_poly.pdbx_strand_id
1 'polypeptide(L)' 'MPHGYQPPKFQQFDGKGNSKQHVAHFIETYETAGTRGDLLVKQFVRTLKGNTFDWYTDLEPESIDSWE' A
#
# COMPACT_ATOMS: atom_id res chain seq x y z
N MET A 1 -2.86 7.86 13.72
CA MET A 1 -2.95 8.84 12.62
C MET A 1 -3.50 10.13 13.18
N PRO A 2 -3.08 11.31 12.69
CA PRO A 2 -3.60 12.59 13.20
C PRO A 2 -5.11 12.72 12.98
N HIS A 3 -5.78 13.41 13.90
CA HIS A 3 -7.20 13.75 13.77
C HIS A 3 -7.41 14.59 12.50
N GLY A 4 -8.22 14.09 11.57
CA GLY A 4 -8.51 14.77 10.30
C GLY A 4 -7.75 14.26 9.08
N TYR A 5 -6.89 13.24 9.21
CA TYR A 5 -6.29 12.60 8.04
C TYR A 5 -7.36 11.87 7.24
N GLN A 6 -7.74 12.43 6.09
CA GLN A 6 -8.48 11.71 5.06
C GLN A 6 -7.47 11.00 4.15
N PRO A 7 -7.50 9.66 4.09
CA PRO A 7 -6.69 8.93 3.13
C PRO A 7 -7.03 9.43 1.72
N PRO A 8 -6.02 9.73 0.88
CA PRO A 8 -6.24 9.96 -0.54
C PRO A 8 -7.07 8.83 -1.13
N LYS A 9 -8.05 9.16 -1.98
CA LYS A 9 -8.79 8.13 -2.74
C LYS A 9 -7.84 7.52 -3.76
N PHE A 10 -7.18 6.44 -3.36
CA PHE A 10 -6.31 5.67 -4.22
C PHE A 10 -7.12 4.61 -4.95
N GLN A 11 -6.85 4.42 -6.25
CA GLN A 11 -7.50 3.37 -7.01
C GLN A 11 -7.01 2.01 -6.54
N GLN A 12 -7.92 1.17 -6.05
CA GLN A 12 -7.56 -0.16 -5.61
C GLN A 12 -7.18 -1.06 -6.79
N PHE A 13 -6.09 -1.81 -6.63
CA PHE A 13 -5.50 -2.72 -7.60
C PHE A 13 -5.92 -4.16 -7.35
N ASP A 14 -6.47 -4.78 -8.39
CA ASP A 14 -6.95 -6.17 -8.39
C ASP A 14 -5.95 -7.16 -9.01
N GLY A 15 -4.69 -6.73 -9.21
CA GLY A 15 -3.67 -7.56 -9.84
C GLY A 15 -3.67 -7.49 -11.37
N LYS A 16 -4.60 -6.76 -11.99
CA LYS A 16 -4.68 -6.64 -13.45
C LYS A 16 -4.06 -5.33 -13.94
N GLY A 17 -3.24 -5.42 -14.99
CA GLY A 17 -2.57 -4.27 -15.61
C GLY A 17 -1.14 -4.08 -15.12
N ASN A 18 -0.66 -2.84 -15.12
CA ASN A 18 0.74 -2.52 -14.84
C ASN A 18 1.00 -2.35 -13.33
N SER A 19 1.53 -3.40 -12.69
CA SER A 19 1.89 -3.38 -11.28
C SER A 19 2.97 -2.36 -10.92
N LYS A 20 3.94 -2.12 -11.81
CA LYS A 20 5.00 -1.11 -11.58
C LYS A 20 4.44 0.30 -11.53
N GLN A 21 3.48 0.61 -12.40
CA GLN A 21 2.81 1.90 -12.40
C GLN A 21 1.98 2.10 -11.13
N HIS A 22 1.29 1.05 -10.67
CA HIS A 22 0.56 1.07 -9.39
C HIS A 22 1.49 1.39 -8.22
N VAL A 23 2.61 0.69 -8.11
CA VAL A 23 3.60 0.91 -7.04
C VAL A 23 4.20 2.32 -7.12
N ALA A 24 4.58 2.78 -8.31
CA ALA A 24 5.13 4.14 -8.48
C ALA A 24 4.12 5.22 -8.07
N HIS A 25 2.86 5.09 -8.46
CA HIS A 25 1.81 6.04 -8.09
C HIS A 25 1.49 5.99 -6.60
N PHE A 26 1.55 4.80 -5.99
CA PHE A 26 1.42 4.65 -4.54
C PHE A 26 2.52 5.39 -3.79
N ILE A 27 3.79 5.18 -4.19
CA ILE A 27 4.93 5.88 -3.61
C ILE A 27 4.75 7.39 -3.76
N GLU A 28 4.48 7.90 -4.96
CA GLU A 28 4.27 9.34 -5.19
C GLU A 28 3.13 9.93 -4.33
N THR A 29 2.06 9.18 -4.09
CA THR A 29 0.89 9.66 -3.32
C THR A 29 1.12 9.64 -1.81
N TYR A 30 1.86 8.66 -1.30
CA TYR A 30 1.98 8.39 0.15
C TYR A 30 3.36 8.66 0.72
N GLU A 31 4.40 8.70 -0.10
CA GLU A 31 5.75 9.09 0.28
C GLU A 31 5.80 10.63 0.43
N THR A 32 5.66 11.07 1.68
CA THR A 32 5.93 12.46 2.08
C THR A 32 7.23 12.53 2.87
N ALA A 33 7.87 13.72 2.91
CA ALA A 33 9.10 13.94 3.68
C ALA A 33 8.88 13.59 5.17
N GLY A 34 9.36 12.41 5.59
CA GLY A 34 9.19 11.87 6.95
C GLY A 34 8.21 10.70 7.08
N THR A 35 7.68 10.16 5.99
CA THR A 35 6.85 8.94 6.04
C THR A 35 7.72 7.74 6.40
N ARG A 36 7.41 7.08 7.52
CA ARG A 36 8.12 5.86 7.95
C ARG A 36 7.71 4.69 7.05
N GLY A 37 8.65 3.83 6.66
CA GLY A 37 8.38 2.65 5.83
C GLY A 37 7.28 1.73 6.38
N ASP A 38 7.17 1.62 7.72
CA ASP A 38 6.10 0.84 8.36
C ASP A 38 4.69 1.42 8.10
N LEU A 39 4.59 2.73 7.89
CA LEU A 39 3.33 3.36 7.50
C LEU A 39 3.01 3.10 6.03
N LEU A 40 4.01 3.06 5.15
CA LEU A 40 3.80 2.75 3.73
C LEU A 40 3.24 1.33 3.56
N VAL A 41 3.84 0.32 4.22
CA VAL A 41 3.31 -1.05 4.19
C VAL A 41 1.85 -1.11 4.68
N LYS A 42 1.53 -0.41 5.78
CA LYS A 42 0.16 -0.33 6.32
C LYS A 42 -0.85 0.39 5.41
N GLN A 43 -0.40 1.34 4.58
CA GLN A 43 -1.28 1.97 3.58
C GLN A 43 -1.39 1.12 2.31
N PHE A 44 -0.33 0.41 1.93
CA PHE A 44 -0.28 -0.36 0.69
C PHE A 44 -1.38 -1.41 0.63
N VAL A 45 -1.61 -2.15 1.71
CA VAL A 45 -2.68 -3.16 1.79
C VAL A 45 -4.06 -2.58 1.51
N ARG A 46 -4.31 -1.30 1.84
CA ARG A 46 -5.59 -0.62 1.58
C ARG A 46 -5.82 -0.33 0.10
N THR A 47 -4.74 -0.33 -0.68
CA THR A 47 -4.78 -0.17 -2.13
C THR A 47 -4.99 -1.48 -2.88
N LEU A 48 -5.08 -2.62 -2.19
CA LEU A 48 -5.31 -3.92 -2.82
C LEU A 48 -6.79 -4.30 -2.74
N LYS A 49 -7.28 -5.05 -3.74
CA LYS A 49 -8.61 -5.67 -3.72
C LYS A 49 -8.60 -7.02 -4.44
N GLY A 50 -9.64 -7.83 -4.20
CA GLY A 50 -9.80 -9.13 -4.85
C GLY A 50 -8.63 -10.06 -4.57
N ASN A 51 -8.26 -10.88 -5.56
CA ASN A 51 -7.22 -11.90 -5.42
C ASN A 51 -5.87 -11.38 -4.93
N THR A 52 -5.52 -10.12 -5.24
CA THR A 52 -4.26 -9.52 -4.77
C THR A 52 -4.30 -9.19 -3.28
N PHE A 53 -5.48 -8.83 -2.76
CA PHE A 53 -5.66 -8.65 -1.33
C PHE A 53 -5.63 -10.00 -0.61
N ASP A 54 -6.29 -11.03 -1.17
CA ASP A 54 -6.29 -12.38 -0.61
C ASP A 54 -4.85 -12.92 -0.51
N TRP A 55 -4.06 -12.77 -1.59
CA TRP A 55 -2.63 -13.11 -1.58
C TRP A 55 -1.85 -12.40 -0.47
N TYR A 56 -2.09 -11.10 -0.25
CA TYR A 56 -1.41 -10.35 0.80
C TYR A 56 -1.78 -10.87 2.20
N THR A 57 -3.04 -11.26 2.42
CA THR A 57 -3.48 -11.79 3.73
C THR A 57 -3.00 -13.21 4.00
N ASP A 58 -2.65 -13.96 2.96
CA ASP A 58 -2.09 -15.32 3.07
C ASP A 58 -0.59 -15.33 3.35
N LEU A 59 0.08 -14.16 3.34
CA LEU A 59 1.48 -14.04 3.71
C LEU A 59 1.69 -14.38 5.18
N GLU A 60 2.83 -15.01 5.49
CA GLU A 60 3.20 -15.27 6.87
C GLU A 60 3.31 -13.95 7.65
N PRO A 61 2.86 -13.91 8.92
CA PRO A 61 3.11 -12.77 9.78
C PRO A 61 4.60 -12.41 9.79
N GLU A 62 4.92 -11.12 9.78
CA GLU A 62 6.31 -10.62 9.81
C GLU A 62 7.14 -10.98 8.56
N SER A 63 6.54 -11.54 7.51
CA SER A 63 7.24 -11.77 6.22
C SER A 63 7.54 -10.48 5.44
N ILE A 64 6.96 -9.35 5.85
CA ILE A 64 7.24 -8.02 5.30
C ILE A 64 7.87 -7.16 6.40
N ASP A 65 9.20 -7.04 6.36
CA ASP A 65 9.98 -6.28 7.34
C ASP A 65 9.99 -4.76 7.07
N SER A 66 9.99 -4.38 5.80
CA SER A 66 10.10 -2.99 5.35
C SER A 66 9.37 -2.73 4.03
N TRP A 67 9.24 -1.44 3.71
CA TRP A 67 8.81 -0.99 2.39
C TRP A 67 9.90 -1.19 1.31
N GLU A 68 11.17 -1.03 1.71
CA GLU A 68 12.36 -1.29 0.88
C GLU A 68 12.54 -2.79 0.61
#